data_AF-A0A6J7NIP6-F1
#
_entry.id   AF-A0A6J7NIP6-F1
#
_cell.length_a   1.000
_cell.length_b   1.000
_cell.length_c   1.000
_cell.angle_alpha   90.00
_cell.angle_beta   90.00
_cell.angle_gamma   90.00
#
_symmetry.space_group_name_H-M   'P 1'
#
loop_
_entity.id
_entity.type
_entity.pdbx_description
1 polymer ?
#
loop_
_entity_poly.entity_id
_entity_poly.type
_entity_poly.pdbx_seq_one_letter_code
_entity_poly.pdbx_strand_id
1 'polypeptide(L)'
;MNLLTVADLSALLADLDAEGAALDSLLTAMPTESWSLPTPSDGWNIAFQVAHLAWTDEASLLAVVDEAAFLAEAETLLAQPKGFIDRTAAVNAELSPEELLVLWRTGRASLSTALAQVVEGRKLKWFGPSMSAASMATARLMETWAHGYDIADALEVRPVPTARLRHVAHIGVRTRDFAFTANKLEVPTEEFRIELDTAGLDAAGVSSQEWVWGPEGAAQRVSGSALDFCLLVTQRRHLEDLDLVSVGTQAARWLTIAQTFAGPVGGGRAAGQFAQQQPEGGNL
;
A
#
# COMPACT_ATOMS: atom_id res chain seq x y z
N MET A 1 -6.12 -22.24 2.05
CA MET A 1 -5.38 -21.89 0.82
C MET A 1 -6.39 -21.74 -0.30
N ASN A 2 -6.78 -20.52 -0.65
CA ASN A 2 -7.42 -20.30 -1.95
C ASN A 2 -6.30 -20.26 -2.99
N LEU A 3 -6.29 -21.25 -3.88
CA LEU A 3 -5.53 -21.18 -5.12
C LEU A 3 -6.15 -20.04 -5.95
N LEU A 4 -5.38 -18.95 -6.12
CA LEU A 4 -5.75 -17.87 -7.04
C LEU A 4 -5.64 -18.43 -8.46
N THR A 5 -6.76 -18.39 -9.19
CA THR A 5 -6.84 -18.79 -10.59
C THR A 5 -6.24 -17.72 -11.50
N VAL A 6 -5.97 -18.06 -12.77
CA VAL A 6 -5.57 -17.09 -13.80
C VAL A 6 -6.62 -15.96 -13.95
N ALA A 7 -7.90 -16.27 -13.73
CA ALA A 7 -8.99 -15.27 -13.71
C ALA A 7 -8.85 -14.29 -12.53
N ASP A 8 -8.36 -14.75 -11.38
CA ASP A 8 -8.12 -13.90 -10.21
C ASP A 8 -6.93 -12.94 -10.40
N LEU A 9 -5.88 -13.36 -11.11
CA LEU A 9 -4.75 -12.48 -11.43
C LEU A 9 -5.14 -11.39 -12.42
N SER A 10 -5.92 -11.72 -13.46
CA SER A 10 -6.40 -10.74 -14.44
C SER A 10 -7.24 -9.64 -13.79
N ALA A 11 -8.19 -10.01 -12.91
CA ALA A 11 -8.99 -9.05 -12.16
C ALA A 11 -8.13 -8.17 -11.24
N LEU A 12 -7.14 -8.76 -10.54
CA LEU A 12 -6.22 -8.01 -9.70
C LEU A 12 -5.35 -7.02 -10.49
N LEU A 13 -4.89 -7.38 -11.69
CA LEU A 13 -4.15 -6.47 -12.56
C LEU A 13 -5.03 -5.34 -13.08
N ALA A 14 -6.31 -5.62 -13.40
CA ALA A 14 -7.27 -4.58 -13.75
C ALA A 14 -7.50 -3.58 -12.60
N ASP A 15 -7.59 -4.07 -11.36
CA ASP A 15 -7.67 -3.21 -10.17
C ASP A 15 -6.39 -2.38 -9.97
N LEU A 16 -5.21 -2.97 -10.18
CA LEU A 16 -3.93 -2.24 -10.13
C LEU A 16 -3.88 -1.13 -11.19
N ASP A 17 -4.29 -1.42 -12.42
CA ASP A 17 -4.32 -0.44 -13.51
C ASP A 17 -5.30 0.71 -13.21
N ALA A 18 -6.47 0.39 -12.64
CA ALA A 18 -7.49 1.36 -12.23
C ALA A 18 -7.02 2.24 -11.07
N GLU A 19 -6.30 1.68 -10.09
CA GLU A 19 -5.70 2.44 -8.99
C GLU A 19 -4.62 3.40 -9.52
N GLY A 20 -3.76 2.92 -10.42
CA GLY A 20 -2.78 3.77 -11.11
C GLY A 20 -3.43 4.87 -11.93
N ALA A 21 -4.56 4.61 -12.60
CA ALA A 21 -5.29 5.62 -13.37
C ALA A 21 -5.93 6.71 -12.48
N ALA A 22 -6.38 6.35 -11.27
CA ALA A 22 -6.90 7.30 -10.30
C ALA A 22 -5.81 8.28 -9.83
N LEU A 23 -4.63 7.76 -9.46
CA LEU A 23 -3.48 8.58 -9.11
C LEU A 23 -2.98 9.42 -10.30
N ASP A 24 -2.94 8.84 -11.50
CA ASP A 24 -2.55 9.55 -12.72
C ASP A 24 -3.43 10.77 -13.01
N SER A 25 -4.74 10.63 -12.77
CA SER A 25 -5.71 11.72 -12.94
C SER A 25 -5.45 12.86 -11.94
N LEU A 26 -5.14 12.53 -10.68
CA LEU A 26 -4.77 13.52 -9.67
C LEU A 26 -3.48 14.26 -10.05
N LEU A 27 -2.44 13.54 -10.46
CA LEU A 27 -1.16 14.12 -10.85
C LEU A 27 -1.23 14.96 -12.12
N THR A 28 -2.12 14.61 -13.05
CA THR A 28 -2.34 15.38 -14.29
C THR A 28 -3.12 16.67 -14.04
N ALA A 29 -4.02 16.67 -13.06
CA ALA A 29 -4.84 17.83 -12.73
C ALA A 29 -4.13 18.87 -11.86
N MET A 30 -3.08 18.48 -11.13
CA MET A 30 -2.40 19.39 -10.21
C MET A 30 -1.42 20.35 -10.91
N PRO A 31 -1.25 21.59 -10.42
CA PRO A 31 -0.25 22.52 -10.95
C PRO A 31 1.19 22.02 -10.80
N THR A 32 2.07 22.38 -11.73
CA THR A 32 3.49 21.97 -11.75
C THR A 32 4.22 22.34 -10.45
N GLU A 33 3.93 23.50 -9.87
CA GLU A 33 4.52 23.94 -8.59
C GLU A 33 4.19 23.00 -7.42
N SER A 34 3.06 22.29 -7.49
CA SER A 34 2.61 21.38 -6.43
C SER A 34 3.52 20.17 -6.27
N TRP A 35 4.27 19.78 -7.31
CA TRP A 35 5.22 18.66 -7.27
C TRP A 35 6.29 18.82 -6.17
N SER A 36 6.58 20.07 -5.78
CA SER A 36 7.54 20.39 -4.73
C SER A 36 6.95 20.39 -3.30
N LEU A 37 5.63 20.26 -3.16
CA LEU A 37 4.97 20.30 -1.85
C LEU A 37 5.43 19.13 -0.97
N PRO A 38 5.77 19.38 0.29
CA PRO A 38 6.09 18.32 1.24
C PRO A 38 4.86 17.46 1.47
N THR A 39 5.07 16.15 1.54
CA THR A 39 4.04 15.20 1.96
C THR A 39 4.16 14.91 3.45
N PRO A 40 3.16 14.27 4.07
CA PRO A 40 3.27 13.82 5.45
C PRO A 40 4.43 12.82 5.69
N SER A 41 5.00 12.22 4.65
CA SER A 41 6.19 11.39 4.74
C SER A 41 7.44 12.27 4.85
N ASP A 42 8.10 12.22 6.01
CA ASP A 42 9.22 13.10 6.36
C ASP A 42 10.32 13.13 5.29
N GLY A 43 10.61 14.33 4.80
CA GLY A 43 11.64 14.57 3.77
C GLY A 43 11.20 14.27 2.34
N TRP A 44 9.97 13.80 2.11
CA TRP A 44 9.46 13.48 0.78
C TRP A 44 8.46 14.54 0.32
N ASN A 45 8.70 15.09 -0.87
CA ASN A 45 7.71 15.87 -1.60
C ASN A 45 6.93 15.01 -2.60
N ILE A 46 5.92 15.57 -3.26
CA ILE A 46 5.09 14.84 -4.24
C ILE A 46 5.94 14.22 -5.35
N ALA A 47 6.95 14.94 -5.88
CA ALA A 47 7.87 14.37 -6.88
C ALA A 47 8.59 13.13 -6.37
N PHE A 48 9.05 13.15 -5.12
CA PHE A 48 9.69 11.99 -4.50
C PHE A 48 8.74 10.80 -4.40
N GLN A 49 7.48 11.03 -4.02
CA GLN A 49 6.47 9.96 -3.94
C GLN A 49 6.30 9.23 -5.29
N VAL A 50 6.19 10.00 -6.38
CA VAL A 50 6.06 9.44 -7.74
C VAL A 50 7.36 8.77 -8.20
N ALA A 51 8.51 9.36 -7.87
CA ALA A 51 9.83 8.78 -8.17
C ALA A 51 10.05 7.43 -7.48
N HIS A 52 9.62 7.30 -6.21
CA HIS A 52 9.64 6.03 -5.49
C HIS A 52 8.73 4.99 -6.13
N LEU A 53 7.51 5.37 -6.52
CA LEU A 53 6.61 4.47 -7.25
C LEU A 53 7.23 3.99 -8.57
N ALA A 54 7.80 4.91 -9.36
CA ALA A 54 8.47 4.57 -10.62
C ALA A 54 9.65 3.61 -10.41
N TRP A 55 10.52 3.91 -9.45
CA TRP A 55 11.67 3.06 -9.13
C TRP A 55 11.25 1.67 -8.65
N THR A 56 10.25 1.60 -7.77
CA THR A 56 9.74 0.30 -7.27
C THR A 56 9.03 -0.51 -8.37
N ASP A 57 8.38 0.13 -9.34
CA ASP A 57 7.82 -0.55 -10.52
C ASP A 57 8.93 -1.12 -11.41
N GLU A 58 10.01 -0.36 -11.64
CA GLU A 58 11.17 -0.80 -12.40
C GLU A 58 11.88 -1.99 -11.75
N ALA A 59 12.13 -1.92 -10.44
CA ALA A 59 12.72 -3.03 -9.69
C ALA A 59 11.84 -4.29 -9.72
N SER A 60 10.52 -4.11 -9.65
CA SER A 60 9.55 -5.22 -9.77
C SER A 60 9.57 -5.83 -11.17
N LEU A 61 9.67 -4.98 -12.20
CA LEU A 61 9.77 -5.44 -13.59
C LEU A 61 11.06 -6.24 -13.79
N LEU A 62 12.19 -5.74 -13.29
CA LEU A 62 13.48 -6.42 -13.34
C LEU A 62 13.40 -7.80 -12.67
N ALA A 63 12.80 -7.90 -11.48
CA ALA A 63 12.60 -9.17 -10.80
C ALA A 63 11.77 -10.19 -11.62
N VAL A 64 10.87 -9.70 -12.47
CA VAL A 64 10.05 -10.54 -13.36
C VAL A 64 10.85 -10.99 -14.59
N VAL A 65 11.51 -10.06 -15.28
CA VAL A 65 12.10 -10.29 -16.61
C VAL A 65 13.56 -10.74 -16.58
N ASP A 66 14.31 -10.38 -15.55
CA ASP A 66 15.72 -10.74 -15.36
C ASP A 66 16.05 -10.90 -13.86
N GLU A 67 15.76 -12.10 -13.34
CA GLU A 67 16.00 -12.44 -11.93
C GLU A 67 17.47 -12.29 -11.52
N ALA A 68 18.41 -12.56 -12.43
CA ALA A 68 19.83 -12.48 -12.13
C ALA A 68 20.29 -11.03 -11.99
N ALA A 69 19.86 -10.15 -12.89
CA ALA A 69 20.11 -8.72 -12.79
C ALA A 69 19.48 -8.12 -11.53
N PHE A 70 18.24 -8.49 -11.22
CA PHE A 70 17.58 -8.07 -9.98
C PHE A 70 18.38 -8.47 -8.73
N LEU A 71 18.86 -9.71 -8.66
CA LEU A 71 19.62 -10.17 -7.49
C LEU A 71 20.93 -9.41 -7.32
N ALA A 72 21.62 -9.07 -8.41
CA ALA A 72 22.86 -8.28 -8.36
C ALA A 72 22.61 -6.84 -7.87
N GLU A 73 21.52 -6.21 -8.33
CA GLU A 73 21.10 -4.90 -7.85
C GLU A 73 20.65 -4.96 -6.38
N ALA A 74 19.85 -5.97 -6.02
CA ALA A 74 19.36 -6.14 -4.66
C ALA A 74 20.50 -6.38 -3.67
N GLU A 75 21.51 -7.17 -4.02
CA GLU A 75 22.72 -7.34 -3.21
C GLU A 75 23.43 -6.01 -2.98
N THR A 76 23.59 -5.21 -4.06
CA THR A 76 24.21 -3.89 -3.98
C THR A 76 23.42 -2.96 -3.07
N LEU A 77 22.09 -2.93 -3.17
CA LEU A 77 21.21 -2.05 -2.39
C LEU A 77 21.13 -2.46 -0.92
N LEU A 78 21.04 -3.76 -0.63
CA LEU A 78 20.96 -4.28 0.73
C LEU A 78 22.28 -4.13 1.51
N ALA A 79 23.42 -4.02 0.81
CA ALA A 79 24.71 -3.73 1.42
C ALA A 79 24.87 -2.26 1.86
N GLN A 80 23.96 -1.37 1.43
CA GLN A 80 24.06 0.06 1.71
C GLN A 80 23.43 0.45 3.06
N PRO A 81 23.84 1.59 3.66
CA PRO A 81 23.21 2.10 4.86
C PRO A 81 21.71 2.35 4.69
N LYS A 82 20.96 2.31 5.79
CA LYS A 82 19.52 2.67 5.82
C LYS A 82 19.25 3.98 5.06
N GLY A 83 18.13 4.00 4.32
CA GLY A 83 17.73 5.14 3.47
C GLY A 83 18.45 5.22 2.11
N PHE A 84 19.23 4.21 1.72
CA PHE A 84 19.85 4.21 0.39
C PHE A 84 18.86 3.97 -0.74
N ILE A 85 17.87 3.09 -0.53
CA ILE A 85 16.78 2.86 -1.50
C ILE A 85 16.08 4.19 -1.80
N ASP A 86 15.75 4.95 -0.75
CA ASP A 86 15.17 6.29 -0.89
C ASP A 86 16.10 7.22 -1.70
N ARG A 87 17.42 7.17 -1.47
CA ARG A 87 18.40 7.95 -2.27
C ARG A 87 18.49 7.51 -3.74
N THR A 88 18.30 6.22 -4.05
CA THR A 88 18.23 5.75 -5.43
C THR A 88 16.97 6.25 -6.12
N ALA A 89 15.83 6.24 -5.41
CA ALA A 89 14.59 6.86 -5.88
C ALA A 89 14.72 8.39 -6.04
N ALA A 90 15.51 9.06 -5.18
CA ALA A 90 15.72 10.51 -5.21
C ALA A 90 16.30 11.03 -6.53
N VAL A 91 17.08 10.22 -7.26
CA VAL A 91 17.61 10.60 -8.58
C VAL A 91 16.47 10.88 -9.56
N ASN A 92 15.43 10.05 -9.55
CA ASN A 92 14.25 10.24 -10.40
C ASN A 92 13.40 11.43 -9.94
N ALA A 93 13.51 11.85 -8.68
CA ALA A 93 12.81 13.04 -8.17
C ALA A 93 13.40 14.36 -8.69
N GLU A 94 14.59 14.35 -9.31
CA GLU A 94 15.21 15.50 -9.98
C GLU A 94 14.70 15.71 -11.41
N LEU A 95 13.99 14.73 -11.99
CA LEU A 95 13.36 14.85 -13.30
C LEU A 95 12.28 15.93 -13.28
N SER A 96 11.98 16.50 -14.45
CA SER A 96 10.80 17.36 -14.56
C SER A 96 9.52 16.55 -14.28
N PRO A 97 8.45 17.19 -13.77
CA PRO A 97 7.14 16.56 -13.61
C PRO A 97 6.64 15.76 -14.81
N GLU A 98 6.86 16.27 -16.02
CA GLU A 98 6.44 15.61 -17.26
C GLU A 98 7.25 14.33 -17.53
N GLU A 99 8.57 14.41 -17.42
CA GLU A 99 9.47 13.25 -17.59
C GLU A 99 9.18 12.17 -16.55
N LEU A 100 8.95 12.56 -15.30
CA LEU A 100 8.66 11.65 -14.20
C LEU A 100 7.30 10.96 -14.39
N LEU A 101 6.27 11.68 -14.85
CA LEU A 101 4.99 11.07 -15.22
C LEU A 101 5.14 10.06 -16.35
N VAL A 102 5.91 10.38 -17.39
CA VAL A 102 6.16 9.45 -18.51
C VAL A 102 6.88 8.20 -18.01
N LEU A 103 7.90 8.36 -17.16
CA LEU A 103 8.65 7.26 -16.57
C LEU A 103 7.73 6.34 -15.77
N TRP A 104 6.95 6.89 -14.85
CA TRP A 104 6.04 6.11 -14.00
C TRP A 104 4.94 5.40 -14.82
N ARG A 105 4.30 6.11 -15.76
CA ARG A 105 3.27 5.54 -16.67
C ARG A 105 3.82 4.37 -17.47
N THR A 106 5.02 4.50 -18.01
CA THR A 106 5.67 3.46 -18.82
C THR A 106 6.06 2.25 -17.96
N GLY A 107 6.61 2.51 -16.76
CA GLY A 107 7.01 1.47 -15.81
C GLY A 107 5.82 0.62 -15.37
N ARG A 108 4.75 1.25 -14.88
CA ARG A 108 3.56 0.52 -14.39
C ARG A 108 2.88 -0.31 -15.47
N ALA A 109 2.78 0.21 -16.70
CA ALA A 109 2.19 -0.52 -17.83
C ALA A 109 3.05 -1.73 -18.26
N SER A 110 4.38 -1.55 -18.29
CA SER A 110 5.32 -2.63 -18.59
C SER A 110 5.28 -3.73 -17.52
N LEU A 111 5.24 -3.33 -16.25
CA LEU A 111 5.12 -4.26 -15.12
C LEU A 111 3.82 -5.06 -15.16
N SER A 112 2.67 -4.39 -15.37
CA SER A 112 1.37 -5.05 -15.50
C SER A 112 1.38 -6.11 -16.61
N THR A 113 1.94 -5.76 -17.77
CA THR A 113 2.12 -6.67 -18.90
C THR A 113 3.01 -7.86 -18.54
N ALA A 114 4.15 -7.62 -17.88
CA ALA A 114 5.09 -8.68 -17.51
C ALA A 114 4.50 -9.65 -16.46
N LEU A 115 3.78 -9.13 -15.46
CA LEU A 115 3.12 -9.92 -14.43
C LEU A 115 2.04 -10.85 -15.02
N ALA A 116 1.30 -10.39 -16.03
CA ALA A 116 0.31 -11.21 -16.74
C ALA A 116 0.93 -12.41 -17.46
N GLN A 117 2.23 -12.37 -17.79
CA GLN A 117 2.95 -13.45 -18.48
C GLN A 117 3.71 -14.38 -17.52
N VAL A 118 3.66 -14.13 -16.20
CA VAL A 118 4.34 -14.99 -15.23
C VAL A 118 3.65 -16.36 -15.17
N VAL A 119 4.44 -17.41 -15.41
CA VAL A 119 3.97 -18.80 -15.31
C VAL A 119 3.45 -19.08 -13.90
N GLU A 120 2.28 -19.73 -13.82
CA GLU A 120 1.65 -20.11 -12.56
C GLU A 120 2.63 -20.89 -11.65
N GLY A 121 2.65 -20.54 -10.37
CA GLY A 121 3.54 -21.16 -9.38
C GLY A 121 4.98 -20.62 -9.36
N ARG A 122 5.43 -19.85 -10.36
CA ARG A 122 6.75 -19.18 -10.32
C ARG A 122 6.80 -18.23 -9.12
N LYS A 123 7.91 -18.30 -8.38
CA LYS A 123 8.23 -17.37 -7.30
C LYS A 123 9.23 -16.34 -7.80
N LEU A 124 8.86 -15.07 -7.67
CA LEU A 124 9.66 -13.91 -8.00
C LEU A 124 10.55 -13.55 -6.82
N LYS A 125 11.84 -13.34 -7.05
CA LYS A 125 12.75 -12.83 -6.01
C LYS A 125 12.37 -11.40 -5.65
N TRP A 126 12.57 -11.04 -4.40
CA TRP A 126 12.27 -9.71 -3.89
C TRP A 126 13.22 -9.35 -2.76
N PHE A 127 13.26 -8.08 -2.35
CA PHE A 127 14.04 -7.60 -1.21
C PHE A 127 13.63 -8.29 0.11
N GLY A 128 12.38 -8.74 0.19
CA GLY A 128 11.85 -9.55 1.28
C GLY A 128 11.60 -11.01 0.85
N PRO A 129 10.58 -11.67 1.43
CA PRO A 129 10.18 -13.01 0.98
C PRO A 129 9.85 -13.03 -0.52
N SER A 130 10.20 -14.12 -1.20
CA SER A 130 9.83 -14.30 -2.60
C SER A 130 8.30 -14.28 -2.78
N MET A 131 7.83 -13.61 -3.82
CA MET A 131 6.42 -13.35 -4.08
C MET A 131 5.88 -14.20 -5.23
N SER A 132 4.57 -14.47 -5.27
CA SER A 132 3.93 -14.83 -6.55
C SER A 132 3.64 -13.56 -7.36
N ALA A 133 3.28 -13.71 -8.64
CA ALA A 133 2.80 -12.58 -9.46
C ALA A 133 1.63 -11.84 -8.79
N ALA A 134 0.66 -12.59 -8.25
CA ALA A 134 -0.47 -11.99 -7.53
C ALA A 134 -0.03 -11.25 -6.27
N SER A 135 0.87 -11.81 -5.46
CA SER A 135 1.39 -11.10 -4.28
C SER A 135 2.12 -9.81 -4.66
N MET A 136 2.87 -9.82 -5.77
CA MET A 136 3.54 -8.62 -6.27
C MET A 136 2.54 -7.58 -6.76
N ALA A 137 1.53 -7.97 -7.55
CA ALA A 137 0.47 -7.07 -7.99
C ALA A 137 -0.31 -6.45 -6.81
N THR A 138 -0.65 -7.25 -5.78
CA THR A 138 -1.27 -6.74 -4.55
C THR A 138 -0.37 -5.74 -3.83
N ALA A 139 0.94 -6.02 -3.74
CA ALA A 139 1.90 -5.10 -3.12
C ALA A 139 2.00 -3.78 -3.90
N ARG A 140 2.06 -3.83 -5.24
CA ARG A 140 2.09 -2.61 -6.09
C ARG A 140 0.82 -1.80 -5.99
N LEU A 141 -0.34 -2.45 -5.90
CA LEU A 141 -1.62 -1.78 -5.71
C LEU A 141 -1.62 -1.05 -4.37
N MET A 142 -1.18 -1.72 -3.30
CA MET A 142 -1.06 -1.14 -1.97
C MET A 142 -0.10 0.05 -1.95
N GLU A 143 1.09 -0.07 -2.55
CA GLU A 143 2.06 1.03 -2.65
C GLU A 143 1.45 2.22 -3.42
N THR A 144 0.85 1.97 -4.59
CA THR A 144 0.22 3.03 -5.40
C THR A 144 -0.84 3.78 -4.61
N TRP A 145 -1.72 3.04 -3.91
CA TRP A 145 -2.77 3.63 -3.09
C TRP A 145 -2.20 4.44 -1.91
N ALA A 146 -1.23 3.88 -1.18
CA ALA A 146 -0.69 4.50 0.02
C ALA A 146 0.11 5.78 -0.29
N HIS A 147 0.92 5.75 -1.35
CA HIS A 147 1.63 6.93 -1.85
C HIS A 147 0.69 7.95 -2.48
N GLY A 148 -0.38 7.50 -3.15
CA GLY A 148 -1.46 8.37 -3.63
C GLY A 148 -2.17 9.11 -2.50
N TYR A 149 -2.36 8.48 -1.34
CA TYR A 149 -2.91 9.14 -0.15
C TYR A 149 -1.95 10.18 0.44
N ASP A 150 -0.65 9.92 0.49
CA ASP A 150 0.33 10.92 0.93
C ASP A 150 0.32 12.16 0.02
N ILE A 151 0.14 11.96 -1.29
CA ILE A 151 0.01 13.03 -2.30
C ILE A 151 -1.30 13.79 -2.10
N ALA A 152 -2.41 13.08 -1.90
CA ALA A 152 -3.71 13.69 -1.67
C ALA A 152 -3.73 14.53 -0.38
N ASP A 153 -3.08 14.05 0.68
CA ASP A 153 -2.91 14.79 1.94
C ASP A 153 -2.11 16.08 1.73
N ALA A 154 -1.02 16.03 0.93
CA ALA A 154 -0.21 17.20 0.59
C ALA A 154 -0.99 18.25 -0.22
N LEU A 155 -1.97 17.81 -1.00
CA LEU A 155 -2.88 18.64 -1.78
C LEU A 155 -4.16 19.03 -1.01
N GLU A 156 -4.32 18.55 0.23
CA GLU A 156 -5.52 18.73 1.06
C GLU A 156 -6.81 18.25 0.38
N VAL A 157 -6.73 17.21 -0.46
CA VAL A 157 -7.87 16.59 -1.13
C VAL A 157 -8.15 15.20 -0.57
N ARG A 158 -9.40 14.74 -0.70
CA ARG A 158 -9.80 13.39 -0.29
C ARG A 158 -10.04 12.52 -1.51
N PRO A 159 -9.25 11.46 -1.73
CA PRO A 159 -9.57 10.46 -2.73
C PRO A 159 -10.88 9.76 -2.36
N VAL A 160 -11.71 9.46 -3.36
CA VAL A 160 -12.88 8.60 -3.15
C VAL A 160 -12.38 7.17 -2.90
N PRO A 161 -12.64 6.58 -1.72
CA PRO A 161 -12.22 5.22 -1.45
C PRO A 161 -13.07 4.24 -2.27
N THR A 162 -12.47 3.16 -2.76
CA THR A 162 -13.13 2.20 -3.65
C THR A 162 -13.04 0.78 -3.11
N ALA A 163 -13.82 -0.15 -3.67
CA ALA A 163 -13.75 -1.56 -3.31
C ALA A 163 -12.36 -2.21 -3.54
N ARG A 164 -11.47 -1.59 -4.32
CA ARG A 164 -10.08 -2.06 -4.53
C ARG A 164 -9.26 -2.10 -3.23
N LEU A 165 -9.69 -1.35 -2.20
CA LEU A 165 -9.11 -1.41 -0.86
C LEU A 165 -9.12 -2.81 -0.26
N ARG A 166 -9.95 -3.74 -0.78
CA ARG A 166 -9.94 -5.13 -0.34
C ARG A 166 -8.57 -5.77 -0.45
N HIS A 167 -7.78 -5.39 -1.46
CA HIS A 167 -6.42 -5.89 -1.67
C HIS A 167 -5.46 -5.36 -0.60
N VAL A 168 -5.58 -4.08 -0.24
CA VAL A 168 -4.80 -3.44 0.84
C VAL A 168 -5.15 -4.04 2.20
N ALA A 169 -6.45 -4.19 2.49
CA ALA A 169 -6.91 -4.84 3.70
C ALA A 169 -6.42 -6.29 3.77
N HIS A 170 -6.47 -7.03 2.66
CA HIS A 170 -6.02 -8.41 2.62
C HIS A 170 -4.53 -8.54 2.95
N ILE A 171 -3.65 -7.73 2.35
CA ILE A 171 -2.22 -7.76 2.70
C ILE A 171 -1.98 -7.29 4.14
N GLY A 172 -2.75 -6.31 4.65
CA GLY A 172 -2.71 -5.90 6.06
C GLY A 172 -2.99 -7.04 7.03
N VAL A 173 -4.04 -7.81 6.79
CA VAL A 173 -4.34 -9.01 7.61
C VAL A 173 -3.23 -10.05 7.50
N ARG A 174 -2.75 -10.33 6.27
CA ARG A 174 -1.73 -11.36 6.02
C ARG A 174 -0.36 -11.04 6.63
N THR A 175 -0.08 -9.76 6.90
CA THR A 175 1.19 -9.28 7.45
C THR A 175 1.19 -9.13 8.97
N ARG A 176 0.11 -9.53 9.68
CA ARG A 176 0.04 -9.51 11.15
C ARG A 176 1.28 -10.11 11.81
N ASP A 177 1.60 -11.36 11.50
CA ASP A 177 2.71 -12.08 12.15
C ASP A 177 4.07 -11.48 11.80
N PHE A 178 4.18 -10.96 10.57
CA PHE A 178 5.34 -10.20 10.13
C PHE A 178 5.53 -8.94 10.97
N ALA A 179 4.45 -8.18 11.26
CA ALA A 179 4.52 -6.98 12.09
C ALA A 179 5.02 -7.28 13.52
N PHE A 180 4.57 -8.36 14.16
CA PHE A 180 5.11 -8.81 15.45
C PHE A 180 6.60 -9.13 15.36
N THR A 181 6.98 -9.91 14.35
CA THR A 181 8.38 -10.33 14.13
C THR A 181 9.29 -9.12 13.89
N ALA A 182 8.89 -8.18 13.02
CA ALA A 182 9.62 -6.96 12.72
C ALA A 182 9.82 -6.07 13.96
N ASN A 183 8.86 -6.10 14.89
CA ASN A 183 8.91 -5.40 16.17
C ASN A 183 9.55 -6.21 17.30
N LYS A 184 10.13 -7.39 17.01
CA LYS A 184 10.77 -8.29 17.99
C LYS A 184 9.84 -8.72 19.13
N LEU A 185 8.56 -8.91 18.80
CA LEU A 185 7.54 -9.38 19.72
C LEU A 185 7.18 -10.85 19.41
N GLU A 186 6.67 -11.55 20.42
CA GLU A 186 6.15 -12.91 20.23
C GLU A 186 4.91 -12.88 19.34
N VAL A 187 4.89 -13.77 18.33
CA VAL A 187 3.77 -13.89 17.40
C VAL A 187 2.62 -14.60 18.10
N PRO A 188 1.41 -14.01 18.17
CA PRO A 188 0.24 -14.68 18.72
C PRO A 188 -0.09 -15.95 17.92
N THR A 189 -0.24 -17.08 18.61
CA THR A 189 -0.60 -18.36 17.99
C THR A 189 -2.08 -18.45 17.60
N GLU A 190 -2.94 -17.70 18.31
CA GLU A 190 -4.37 -17.63 18.02
C GLU A 190 -4.64 -16.83 16.74
N GLU A 191 -5.63 -17.26 15.96
CA GLU A 191 -6.13 -16.47 14.83
C GLU A 191 -6.96 -15.28 15.32
N PHE A 192 -6.86 -14.16 14.62
CA PHE A 192 -7.69 -12.98 14.89
C PHE A 192 -8.88 -12.98 13.95
N ARG A 193 -9.98 -12.38 14.41
CA ARG A 193 -11.13 -12.04 13.58
C ARG A 193 -11.04 -10.57 13.16
N ILE A 194 -11.17 -10.30 11.88
CA ILE A 194 -11.16 -8.95 11.32
C ILE A 194 -12.46 -8.73 10.55
N GLU A 195 -13.22 -7.70 10.92
CA GLU A 195 -14.54 -7.37 10.39
C GLU A 195 -14.55 -5.90 9.95
N LEU A 196 -14.47 -5.64 8.65
CA LEU A 196 -14.32 -4.28 8.10
C LEU A 196 -15.58 -3.85 7.36
N ASP A 197 -16.15 -2.73 7.78
CA ASP A 197 -17.29 -2.11 7.11
C ASP A 197 -16.84 -1.47 5.78
N THR A 198 -17.57 -1.77 4.71
CA THR A 198 -17.31 -1.23 3.36
C THR A 198 -18.29 -0.12 2.98
N ALA A 199 -19.12 0.33 3.92
CA ALA A 199 -19.93 1.52 3.75
C ALA A 199 -19.05 2.70 3.30
N GLY A 200 -19.53 3.45 2.30
CA GLY A 200 -18.82 4.60 1.75
C GLY A 200 -17.73 4.26 0.73
N LEU A 201 -17.43 2.98 0.46
CA LEU A 201 -16.62 2.61 -0.70
C LEU A 201 -17.44 2.75 -1.98
N ASP A 202 -16.90 3.43 -2.98
CA ASP A 202 -17.48 3.42 -4.31
C ASP A 202 -17.35 2.01 -4.89
N ALA A 203 -18.50 1.40 -5.13
CA ALA A 203 -18.66 0.15 -5.82
C ALA A 203 -19.94 0.28 -6.65
N ALA A 204 -19.79 0.45 -7.96
CA ALA A 204 -20.93 0.42 -8.86
C ALA A 204 -21.74 -0.87 -8.65
N GLY A 205 -22.87 -0.76 -7.94
CA GLY A 205 -23.87 -1.83 -7.82
C GLY A 205 -23.59 -2.96 -6.82
N VAL A 206 -22.61 -2.85 -5.91
CA VAL A 206 -22.44 -3.84 -4.83
C VAL A 206 -23.00 -3.26 -3.53
N SER A 207 -24.11 -3.83 -3.05
CA SER A 207 -24.65 -3.57 -1.70
C SER A 207 -23.54 -3.69 -0.66
N SER A 208 -23.42 -2.70 0.22
CA SER A 208 -22.49 -2.67 1.37
C SER A 208 -22.38 -4.06 2.02
N GLN A 209 -21.22 -4.68 1.91
CA GLN A 209 -20.91 -5.98 2.50
C GLN A 209 -19.67 -5.84 3.37
N GLU A 210 -19.75 -6.27 4.62
CA GLU A 210 -18.61 -6.39 5.50
C GLU A 210 -17.54 -7.32 4.89
N TRP A 211 -16.26 -6.94 4.98
CA TRP A 211 -15.16 -7.84 4.69
C TRP A 211 -14.68 -8.53 5.95
N VAL A 212 -14.48 -9.84 5.83
CA VAL A 212 -14.30 -10.70 6.98
C VAL A 212 -13.12 -11.64 6.79
N TRP A 213 -12.23 -11.70 7.79
CA TRP A 213 -11.14 -12.67 7.89
C TRP A 213 -11.10 -13.33 9.27
N GLY A 214 -10.71 -14.61 9.30
CA GLY A 214 -10.52 -15.38 10.53
C GLY A 214 -11.83 -15.94 11.13
N PRO A 215 -11.71 -16.79 12.17
CA PRO A 215 -12.82 -17.56 12.70
C PRO A 215 -13.80 -16.68 13.51
N GLU A 216 -15.11 -16.95 13.36
CA GLU A 216 -16.18 -16.22 14.06
C GLU A 216 -16.04 -16.26 15.59
N GLY A 217 -15.47 -17.35 16.12
CA GLY A 217 -15.22 -17.54 17.56
C GLY A 217 -13.91 -16.97 18.10
N ALA A 218 -13.12 -16.22 17.30
CA ALA A 218 -11.84 -15.69 17.77
C ALA A 218 -12.01 -14.78 19.00
N ALA A 219 -11.13 -14.97 19.99
CA ALA A 219 -11.07 -14.13 21.20
C ALA A 219 -10.44 -12.75 20.90
N GLN A 220 -9.58 -12.68 19.89
CA GLN A 220 -8.93 -11.46 19.42
C GLN A 220 -9.67 -10.94 18.20
N ARG A 221 -10.19 -9.72 18.25
CA ARG A 221 -11.01 -9.12 17.18
C ARG A 221 -10.57 -7.70 16.84
N VAL A 222 -10.68 -7.32 15.58
CA VAL A 222 -10.54 -5.95 15.08
C VAL A 222 -11.75 -5.64 14.19
N SER A 223 -12.41 -4.51 14.43
CA SER A 223 -13.51 -4.02 13.60
C SER A 223 -13.43 -2.52 13.37
N GLY A 224 -14.11 -2.01 12.35
CA GLY A 224 -14.15 -0.59 11.97
C GLY A 224 -14.30 -0.42 10.46
N SER A 225 -14.08 0.78 9.93
CA SER A 225 -14.16 1.02 8.50
C SER A 225 -12.98 0.38 7.74
N ALA A 226 -13.26 -0.09 6.53
CA ALA A 226 -12.23 -0.63 5.64
C ALA A 226 -11.18 0.40 5.27
N LEU A 227 -11.58 1.67 5.09
CA LEU A 227 -10.66 2.76 4.82
C LEU A 227 -9.70 2.98 5.98
N ASP A 228 -10.20 3.12 7.20
CA ASP A 228 -9.36 3.38 8.37
C ASP A 228 -8.41 2.22 8.66
N PHE A 229 -8.87 0.99 8.47
CA PHE A 229 -7.98 -0.18 8.54
C PHE A 229 -6.84 -0.07 7.52
N CYS A 230 -7.15 0.25 6.26
CA CYS A 230 -6.12 0.41 5.22
C CYS A 230 -5.15 1.56 5.55
N LEU A 231 -5.65 2.68 6.05
CA LEU A 231 -4.83 3.82 6.48
C LEU A 231 -3.91 3.45 7.65
N LEU A 232 -4.38 2.68 8.63
CA LEU A 232 -3.56 2.20 9.74
C LEU A 232 -2.45 1.27 9.26
N VAL A 233 -2.80 0.19 8.56
CA VAL A 233 -1.83 -0.86 8.19
C VAL A 233 -0.81 -0.38 7.17
N THR A 234 -1.07 0.73 6.49
CA THR A 234 -0.09 1.41 5.62
C THR A 234 0.63 2.56 6.32
N GLN A 235 0.37 2.80 7.61
CA GLN A 235 0.94 3.87 8.44
C GLN A 235 0.64 5.29 7.93
N ARG A 236 -0.50 5.49 7.27
CA ARG A 236 -0.95 6.80 6.76
C ARG A 236 -1.79 7.57 7.77
N ARG A 237 -2.23 6.93 8.85
CA ARG A 237 -2.93 7.57 9.99
C ARG A 237 -2.48 6.96 11.31
N HIS A 238 -2.62 7.73 12.39
CA HIS A 238 -2.43 7.23 13.75
C HIS A 238 -3.69 6.52 14.24
N LEU A 239 -3.56 5.50 15.08
CA LEU A 239 -4.69 4.70 15.56
C LEU A 239 -5.79 5.54 16.25
N GLU A 240 -5.41 6.59 16.97
CA GLU A 240 -6.35 7.48 17.66
C GLU A 240 -7.21 8.34 16.72
N ASP A 241 -6.83 8.45 15.45
CA ASP A 241 -7.57 9.21 14.44
C ASP A 241 -8.59 8.34 13.67
N LEU A 242 -8.76 7.07 14.08
CA LEU A 242 -9.46 6.04 13.32
C LEU A 242 -10.60 5.41 14.12
N ASP A 243 -11.61 4.90 13.42
CA ASP A 243 -12.78 4.22 13.99
C ASP A 243 -12.53 2.74 14.35
N LEU A 244 -11.26 2.33 14.46
CA LEU A 244 -10.87 0.95 14.70
C LEU A 244 -11.03 0.55 16.16
N VAL A 245 -11.79 -0.52 16.38
CA VAL A 245 -12.04 -1.12 17.69
C VAL A 245 -11.34 -2.47 17.76
N SER A 246 -10.66 -2.74 18.87
CA SER A 246 -10.07 -4.05 19.14
C SER A 246 -10.68 -4.70 20.38
N VAL A 247 -10.95 -6.00 20.32
CA VAL A 247 -11.26 -6.85 21.48
C VAL A 247 -10.10 -7.81 21.70
N GLY A 248 -9.58 -7.86 22.92
CA GLY A 248 -8.44 -8.70 23.29
C GLY A 248 -7.10 -7.97 23.22
N THR A 249 -6.17 -8.36 24.11
CA THR A 249 -4.89 -7.66 24.31
C THR A 249 -3.95 -7.76 23.12
N GLN A 250 -3.96 -8.88 22.39
CA GLN A 250 -3.08 -9.09 21.24
C GLN A 250 -3.60 -8.36 20.01
N ALA A 251 -4.92 -8.27 19.82
CA ALA A 251 -5.53 -7.41 18.80
C ALA A 251 -5.19 -5.94 19.05
N ALA A 252 -5.38 -5.45 20.27
CA ALA A 252 -5.02 -4.09 20.65
C ALA A 252 -3.52 -3.81 20.41
N ARG A 253 -2.65 -4.77 20.77
CA ARG A 253 -1.21 -4.65 20.53
C ARG A 253 -0.88 -4.61 19.04
N TRP A 254 -1.51 -5.45 18.23
CA TRP A 254 -1.26 -5.49 16.79
C TRP A 254 -1.57 -4.16 16.10
N LEU A 255 -2.68 -3.50 16.45
CA LEU A 255 -3.02 -2.19 15.86
C LEU A 255 -1.94 -1.12 16.11
N THR A 256 -1.15 -1.23 17.19
CA THR A 256 -0.05 -0.28 17.46
C THR A 256 1.21 -0.51 16.63
N ILE A 257 1.31 -1.63 15.92
CA ILE A 257 2.52 -2.04 15.18
C ILE A 257 2.21 -2.48 13.74
N ALA A 258 0.96 -2.36 13.29
CA ALA A 258 0.53 -2.91 12.02
C ALA A 258 1.29 -2.25 10.85
N GLN A 259 1.74 -3.06 9.90
CA GLN A 259 2.41 -2.61 8.68
C GLN A 259 2.25 -3.64 7.56
N THR A 260 2.08 -3.18 6.33
CA THR A 260 1.95 -4.01 5.12
C THR A 260 3.25 -4.22 4.34
N PHE A 261 4.32 -3.53 4.70
CA PHE A 261 5.58 -3.50 3.97
C PHE A 261 6.74 -4.12 4.78
N ALA A 262 7.74 -4.63 4.07
CA ALA A 262 8.87 -5.36 4.65
C ALA A 262 9.96 -4.47 5.27
N GLY A 263 9.85 -3.14 5.12
CA GLY A 263 10.80 -2.16 5.65
C GLY A 263 10.74 -1.99 7.18
N PRO A 264 11.75 -1.33 7.78
CA PRO A 264 11.69 -0.95 9.18
C PRO A 264 10.47 -0.05 9.45
N VAL A 265 9.95 -0.10 10.67
CA VAL A 265 8.89 0.81 11.13
C VAL A 265 9.34 2.25 10.92
N GLY A 266 8.53 3.06 10.22
CA GLY A 266 8.76 4.49 10.07
C GLY A 266 8.47 5.25 11.37
N GLY A 267 8.56 6.58 11.35
CA GLY A 267 8.11 7.43 12.47
C GLY A 267 6.59 7.36 12.71
N GLY A 268 5.83 6.84 11.73
CA GLY A 268 4.37 6.81 11.75
C GLY A 268 3.76 8.20 11.56
N ARG A 269 2.48 8.33 11.90
CA ARG A 269 1.77 9.62 12.01
C ARG A 269 1.53 9.96 13.47
N ALA A 270 1.48 11.25 13.78
CA ALA A 270 1.17 11.70 15.14
C ALA A 270 -0.34 11.64 15.41
N ALA A 271 -0.72 11.36 16.65
CA ALA A 271 -2.12 11.46 17.08
C ALA A 271 -2.66 12.87 16.85
N GLY A 272 -3.88 12.98 16.31
CA GLY A 272 -4.54 14.25 16.02
C GLY A 272 -4.03 14.95 14.76
N GLN A 273 -3.04 14.40 14.04
CA GLN A 273 -2.49 15.02 12.83
C GLN A 273 -3.57 15.24 11.76
N PHE A 274 -4.54 14.32 11.68
CA PHE A 274 -5.62 14.37 10.67
C PHE A 274 -7.02 14.52 11.28
N ALA A 275 -7.15 14.75 12.59
CA ALA A 275 -8.43 14.85 13.29
C ALA A 275 -9.33 16.01 12.79
N GLN A 276 -8.76 17.04 12.17
CA GLN A 276 -9.52 18.17 11.61
C GLN A 276 -10.11 17.91 10.23
N GLN A 277 -9.85 16.73 9.65
CA GLN A 277 -10.41 16.39 8.36
C GLN A 277 -11.77 15.68 8.46
N GLN A 278 -12.34 15.33 9.62
CA GLN A 278 -13.76 14.89 9.59
C GLN A 278 -14.68 16.09 9.34
N PRO A 279 -15.61 16.06 8.35
CA PRO A 279 -16.57 17.14 8.22
C PRO A 279 -17.47 17.11 9.46
N GLU A 280 -17.45 18.19 10.25
CA GLU A 280 -18.66 18.54 10.98
C GLU A 280 -19.78 18.58 9.96
N GLY A 281 -20.87 17.85 10.23
CA GLY A 281 -22.06 17.85 9.40
C GLY A 281 -22.63 19.26 9.24
N GLY A 282 -22.15 19.98 8.23
CA GLY A 282 -22.64 21.26 7.80
C GLY A 282 -23.49 21.05 6.56
N ASN A 283 -24.81 21.11 6.72
CA ASN A 283 -25.72 21.32 5.60
C ASN A 283 -25.30 22.56 4.82
N LEU A 284 -24.97 22.38 3.54
CA LEU A 284 -25.27 23.30 2.45
C LEU A 284 -25.82 22.50 1.27
#